data_AF-A0A2T0BMW0-F1
#
_entry.id   AF-A0A2T0BMW0-F1
#
_cell.length_a   1.000
_cell.length_b   1.000
_cell.length_c   1.000
_cell.angle_alpha   90.00
_cell.angle_beta   90.00
_cell.angle_gamma   90.00
#
_symmetry.space_group_name_H-M   'P 1'
#
loop_
_entity.id
_entity.type
_entity.pdbx_description
1 polymer ?
#
loop_
_entity_poly.entity_id
_entity_poly.type
_entity_poly.pdbx_seq_one_letter_code
_entity_poly.pdbx_strand_id
1 'polypeptide(L)'
;MYLSNLCILEKTLPRMLELSKDAECVTVVGPGTPLAPVLFNYGIEDLSGFIIKDRQLAFRIASGAENVKIYSSGQKVRFKKDQI
;
A
#
# COMPACT_ATOMS: atom_id res chain seq x y z
N MET A 1 -4.17 1.73 -13.42
CA MET A 1 -3.58 0.42 -13.05
C MET A 1 -3.60 0.30 -11.53
N TYR A 2 -4.13 -0.79 -10.96
CA TYR A 2 -4.01 -1.06 -9.53
C TYR A 2 -3.05 -2.22 -9.30
N LEU A 3 -2.02 -1.99 -8.49
CA LEU A 3 -1.00 -2.98 -8.14
C LEU A 3 -1.12 -3.30 -6.65
N SER A 4 -1.18 -4.58 -6.29
CA SER A 4 -1.10 -4.97 -4.87
C SER A 4 0.27 -4.59 -4.31
N ASN A 5 0.33 -4.14 -3.05
CA ASN A 5 1.58 -3.89 -2.33
C ASN A 5 2.54 -5.10 -2.32
N LEU A 6 2.02 -6.31 -2.54
CA LEU A 6 2.83 -7.52 -2.69
C LEU A 6 3.85 -7.43 -3.83
N CYS A 7 3.60 -6.62 -4.88
CA CYS A 7 4.57 -6.47 -5.97
C CYS A 7 5.91 -5.87 -5.52
N ILE A 8 5.92 -5.13 -4.40
CA ILE A 8 7.14 -4.62 -3.77
C ILE A 8 7.91 -5.78 -3.11
N LEU A 9 7.21 -6.65 -2.39
CA LEU A 9 7.79 -7.78 -1.67
C LEU A 9 8.32 -8.84 -2.64
N GLU A 10 7.52 -9.17 -3.65
CA GLU A 10 7.82 -10.19 -4.67
C GLU A 10 8.75 -9.67 -5.78
N LYS A 11 9.24 -8.44 -5.68
CA LYS A 11 10.15 -7.80 -6.65
C LYS A 11 9.60 -7.72 -8.08
N THR A 12 8.28 -7.84 -8.25
CA THR A 12 7.62 -7.71 -9.55
C THR A 12 7.28 -6.27 -9.89
N LEU A 13 7.33 -5.34 -8.92
CA LEU A 13 6.98 -3.93 -9.11
C LEU A 13 7.70 -3.28 -10.30
N PRO A 14 9.05 -3.34 -10.46
CA PRO A 14 9.72 -2.64 -11.55
C PRO A 14 9.19 -3.06 -12.93
N ARG A 15 9.01 -4.36 -13.15
CA ARG A 15 8.47 -4.89 -14.40
C ARG A 15 7.00 -4.52 -14.60
N MET A 16 6.21 -4.53 -13.52
CA MET A 16 4.81 -4.11 -13.60
C MET A 16 4.67 -2.63 -13.95
N LEU A 17 5.55 -1.77 -13.44
CA LEU A 17 5.58 -0.35 -13.78
C LEU A 17 5.93 -0.14 -15.25
N GLU A 18 6.93 -0.86 -15.78
CA GLU A 18 7.25 -0.82 -17.23
C GLU A 18 6.05 -1.22 -18.11
N LEU A 19 5.32 -2.26 -17.72
CA LEU A 19 4.12 -2.71 -18.43
C LEU A 19 2.94 -1.75 -18.26
N SER A 20 2.95 -0.92 -17.22
CA SER A 20 1.91 0.05 -16.89
C SER A 20 2.20 1.45 -17.39
N LYS A 21 3.27 1.66 -18.17
CA LYS A 21 3.75 2.98 -18.60
C LYS A 21 2.70 3.86 -19.30
N ASP A 22 1.72 3.23 -19.95
CA ASP A 22 0.65 3.90 -20.71
C ASP A 22 -0.62 4.06 -19.87
N ALA A 23 -0.62 3.64 -18.60
CA ALA A 23 -1.74 3.83 -17.70
C ALA A 23 -1.79 5.29 -17.23
N GLU A 24 -2.99 5.88 -17.22
CA GLU A 24 -3.19 7.26 -16.75
C GLU A 24 -2.79 7.48 -15.28
N CYS A 25 -2.91 6.42 -14.46
CA CYS A 25 -2.60 6.46 -13.04
C CYS A 25 -2.28 5.04 -12.55
N VAL A 26 -1.12 4.86 -11.94
CA VAL A 26 -0.67 3.65 -11.26
C VAL A 26 -0.81 3.83 -9.75
N THR A 27 -1.65 2.98 -9.16
CA THR A 27 -1.94 2.99 -7.73
C THR A 27 -1.44 1.72 -7.06
N VAL A 28 -0.63 1.85 -6.01
CA VAL A 28 -0.25 0.72 -5.15
C VAL A 28 -1.22 0.60 -3.99
N VAL A 29 -1.87 -0.56 -3.84
CA VAL A 29 -2.95 -0.80 -2.88
C VAL A 29 -2.59 -1.91 -1.88
N GLY A 30 -2.91 -1.70 -0.61
CA GLY A 30 -2.85 -2.74 0.41
C GLY A 30 -2.46 -2.23 1.79
N PRO A 31 -2.73 -3.00 2.86
CA PRO A 31 -2.41 -2.57 4.21
C PRO A 31 -0.91 -2.46 4.47
N GLY A 32 -0.09 -3.16 3.67
CA GLY A 32 1.37 -3.07 3.71
C GLY A 32 1.98 -2.14 2.65
N THR A 33 1.20 -1.28 1.99
CA THR A 33 1.75 -0.27 1.07
C THR A 33 2.61 0.71 1.86
N PRO A 34 3.91 0.86 1.54
CA PRO A 34 4.74 1.90 2.15
C PRO A 34 4.21 3.27 1.75
N LEU A 35 3.84 4.09 2.72
CA LEU A 35 3.39 5.47 2.52
C LEU A 35 4.59 6.42 2.38
N ALA A 36 5.51 6.07 1.46
CA ALA A 36 6.77 6.77 1.25
C ALA A 36 6.70 7.60 -0.05
N PRO A 37 6.67 8.95 0.03
CA PRO A 37 6.54 9.82 -1.16
C PRO A 37 7.64 9.63 -2.21
N VAL A 38 8.82 9.14 -1.81
CA VAL A 38 9.92 8.82 -2.74
C VAL A 38 9.51 7.83 -3.84
N LEU A 39 8.50 6.99 -3.60
CA LEU A 39 7.98 6.04 -4.59
C LEU A 39 7.35 6.75 -5.81
N PHE A 40 6.90 8.00 -5.68
CA PHE A 40 6.36 8.77 -6.79
C PHE A 40 7.40 9.11 -7.89
N ASN A 41 8.69 9.02 -7.55
CA ASN A 41 9.79 9.21 -8.49
C ASN A 41 10.00 7.99 -9.41
N TYR A 42 9.34 6.87 -9.12
CA TYR A 42 9.52 5.61 -9.86
C TYR A 42 8.36 5.26 -10.79
N GLY A 43 7.40 6.17 -11.02
CA GLY A 43 6.25 5.93 -11.90
C GLY A 43 5.00 5.40 -11.19
N ILE A 44 4.91 5.65 -9.87
CA ILE A 44 3.68 5.47 -9.10
C ILE A 44 3.06 6.86 -8.92
N GLU A 45 1.74 6.99 -9.04
CA GLU A 45 1.03 8.26 -8.84
C GLU A 45 0.22 8.26 -7.54
N ASP A 46 -0.06 7.08 -6.99
CA ASP A 46 -0.95 6.92 -5.84
C ASP A 46 -0.54 5.78 -4.91
N LEU A 47 -0.49 6.06 -3.62
CA LEU A 47 -0.21 5.10 -2.56
C LEU A 47 -1.43 4.99 -1.65
N SER A 48 -2.16 3.89 -1.80
CA SER A 48 -3.36 3.58 -1.03
C SER A 48 -3.02 2.51 0.03
N GLY A 49 -2.75 2.99 1.24
CA GLY A 49 -2.22 2.21 2.35
C GLY A 49 -3.13 2.15 3.58
N PHE A 50 -2.52 1.82 4.72
CA PHE A 50 -3.20 1.68 5.99
C PHE A 50 -2.33 2.20 7.13
N ILE A 51 -2.93 2.94 8.06
CA ILE A 51 -2.28 3.40 9.29
C ILE A 51 -2.93 2.69 10.47
N ILE A 52 -2.10 2.01 11.26
CA ILE A 52 -2.51 1.39 12.52
C ILE A 52 -2.76 2.50 13.55
N LYS A 53 -3.94 2.49 14.17
CA LYS A 53 -4.32 3.40 15.28
C LYS A 53 -4.38 2.67 16.62
N ASP A 54 -4.68 1.38 16.61
CA ASP A 54 -4.62 0.50 17.78
C ASP A 54 -3.50 -0.53 17.58
N ARG A 55 -2.34 -0.25 18.19
CA ARG A 55 -1.16 -1.12 18.11
C ARG A 55 -1.38 -2.46 18.79
N GLN A 56 -2.12 -2.51 19.90
CA GLN A 56 -2.31 -3.75 20.66
C GLN A 56 -3.20 -4.71 19.89
N LEU A 57 -4.32 -4.21 19.35
CA LEU A 57 -5.21 -4.98 18.49
C LEU A 57 -4.48 -5.45 17.22
N ALA A 58 -3.72 -4.57 16.57
CA ALA A 58 -2.94 -4.96 15.38
C ALA A 58 -1.98 -6.12 15.66
N PHE A 59 -1.29 -6.09 16.82
CA PHE A 59 -0.38 -7.16 17.21
C PHE A 59 -1.12 -8.48 17.49
N ARG A 60 -2.25 -8.44 18.21
CA ARG A 60 -3.07 -9.64 18.46
C ARG A 60 -3.58 -10.26 17.16
N ILE A 61 -4.07 -9.45 16.22
CA ILE A 61 -4.48 -9.90 14.89
C ILE A 61 -3.30 -10.55 14.15
N ALA A 62 -2.14 -9.89 14.09
CA ALA A 62 -0.96 -10.41 13.40
C ALA A 62 -0.42 -11.71 14.01
N SER A 63 -0.55 -11.88 15.33
CA SER A 63 -0.17 -13.10 16.04
C SER A 63 -1.17 -14.27 15.92
N GLY A 64 -2.37 -14.02 15.35
CA GLY A 64 -3.45 -15.00 15.29
C GLY A 64 -4.27 -15.14 16.57
N ALA A 65 -3.99 -14.33 17.61
CA ALA A 65 -4.75 -14.33 18.87
C ALA A 65 -6.17 -13.73 18.72
N GLU A 66 -6.44 -13.02 17.63
CA GLU A 66 -7.74 -12.42 17.34
C GLU A 66 -8.09 -12.61 15.86
N ASN A 67 -9.22 -13.26 15.58
CA ASN A 67 -9.64 -13.60 14.21
C ASN A 67 -10.54 -12.51 13.61
N VAL A 68 -9.97 -11.32 13.44
CA VAL A 68 -10.62 -10.18 12.77
C VAL A 68 -9.69 -9.63 11.70
N LYS A 69 -10.24 -8.88 10.73
CA LYS A 69 -9.43 -8.27 9.67
C LYS A 69 -8.56 -7.16 10.25
N ILE A 70 -7.30 -7.04 9.78
CA ILE A 70 -6.36 -5.99 10.21
C ILE A 70 -6.94 -4.56 10.10
N TYR A 71 -7.90 -4.34 9.21
CA TYR A 71 -8.57 -3.06 9.06
C TYR A 71 -9.32 -2.57 10.30
N SER A 72 -9.68 -3.45 11.25
CA SER A 72 -10.30 -3.04 12.52
C SER A 72 -9.33 -2.28 13.43
N SER A 73 -8.02 -2.42 13.24
CA SER A 73 -7.01 -1.81 14.12
C SER A 73 -6.57 -0.41 13.68
N GLY A 74 -7.24 0.22 12.72
CA GLY A 74 -6.73 1.46 12.13
C GLY A 74 -7.61 2.04 11.04
N GLN A 75 -6.98 2.78 10.11
CA GLN A 75 -7.68 3.50 9.06
C GLN A 75 -6.96 3.37 7.71
N LYS A 76 -7.75 3.20 6.64
CA LYS A 76 -7.24 3.31 5.26
C LYS A 76 -6.90 4.76 4.93
N VAL A 77 -5.74 4.98 4.33
CA VAL A 77 -5.27 6.31 3.91
C VAL A 77 -4.77 6.26 2.48
N ARG A 78 -4.71 7.42 1.85
CA ARG A 78 -4.34 7.56 0.44
C ARG A 78 -3.47 8.78 0.26
N PHE A 79 -2.29 8.60 -0.31
CA PHE A 79 -1.36 9.67 -0.66
C PHE A 79 -1.27 9.76 -2.18
N LYS A 80 -1.51 10.95 -2.74
CA LYS A 80 -1.39 11.22 -4.16
C LYS A 80 -0.18 12.09 -4.43
N LYS A 81 0.46 11.88 -5.58
CA LYS A 81 1.58 12.71 -6.05
C LYS A 81 1.25 14.21 -6.08
N ASP A 82 0.02 14.59 -6.45
CA ASP A 82 -0.40 16.00 -6.54
C ASP A 82 -0.68 16.65 -5.18
N GLN A 83 -0.63 15.89 -4.07
CA GLN A 83 -1.03 16.34 -2.74
C GLN A 83 0.14 16.42 -1.74
N ILE A 84 1.36 16.06 -2.15
CA ILE A 84 2.55 15.99 -1.29
C ILE A 84 3.71 16.74 -1.94
#